data_AF-A0A5N5PBC5-F1
#
_entry.id   AF-A0A5N5PBC5-F1
#
_cell.length_a   1.000
_cell.length_b   1.000
_cell.length_c   1.000
_cell.angle_alpha   90.00
_cell.angle_beta   90.00
_cell.angle_gamma   90.00
#
_symmetry.space_group_name_H-M   'P 1'
#
loop_
_entity.id
_entity.type
_entity.pdbx_description
1 polymer ?
#
loop_
_entity_poly.entity_id
_entity_poly.type
_entity_poly.pdbx_seq_one_letter_code
_entity_poly.pdbx_strand_id
1 'polypeptide(L)'
;MFSHDSHDNKAERKDTKTAQKDNSDDMIDKSTMKREQSNQITQASSEDQHNYEVQYLQAKEEIKQLQHKVDSLEDEKSNLLTCCESLQKDLEEIKRENEKVKVSVEDQGVQTDFPISSHEESAAASAEASNSGTVRDSHFGTQQHETQEKPECREGNSNTQTYSLRLRELRQRVARLLVIVVPTLDLQQMNYDCEVIDEILTEVINEISPTETAST
;
A
#
# COMPACT_ATOMS: atom_id res chain seq x y z
N MET A 1 76.45 21.15 82.23
CA MET A 1 77.88 20.73 82.25
C MET A 1 77.98 19.42 83.01
N PHE A 2 77.98 18.29 82.31
CA PHE A 2 79.01 17.26 82.36
C PHE A 2 78.62 16.19 81.33
N SER A 3 79.66 15.61 80.76
CA SER A 3 79.73 14.97 79.46
C SER A 3 80.16 13.52 79.65
N HIS A 4 79.74 12.65 78.72
CA HIS A 4 80.36 11.36 78.36
C HIS A 4 80.20 10.22 79.41
N ASP A 5 79.96 8.95 79.07
CA ASP A 5 80.54 8.15 78.00
C ASP A 5 79.63 7.06 77.42
N SER A 6 79.97 6.74 76.17
CA SER A 6 79.54 5.62 75.33
C SER A 6 80.12 4.28 75.82
N HIS A 7 79.43 3.16 75.54
CA HIS A 7 80.01 2.01 74.83
C HIS A 7 79.00 0.88 74.58
N ASP A 8 78.76 0.66 73.28
CA ASP A 8 78.71 -0.62 72.56
C ASP A 8 78.39 -1.90 73.32
N ASN A 9 77.34 -2.61 72.88
CA ASN A 9 77.45 -4.06 72.77
C ASN A 9 76.49 -4.71 71.76
N LYS A 10 77.15 -5.34 70.78
CA LYS A 10 76.88 -6.69 70.24
C LYS A 10 75.71 -6.87 69.27
N ALA A 11 76.08 -6.80 67.99
CA ALA A 11 75.43 -7.52 66.91
C ALA A 11 75.53 -9.04 67.13
N GLU A 12 74.39 -9.73 67.14
CA GLU A 12 74.32 -11.18 66.99
C GLU A 12 73.55 -11.48 65.70
N ARG A 13 74.32 -11.85 64.66
CA ARG A 13 73.80 -12.46 63.44
C ARG A 13 73.33 -13.86 63.79
N LYS A 14 72.06 -14.18 63.51
CA LYS A 14 71.59 -15.55 63.42
C LYS A 14 71.31 -15.88 61.96
N ASP A 15 72.20 -16.67 61.39
CA ASP A 15 72.05 -17.31 60.10
C ASP A 15 70.95 -18.38 60.18
N THR A 16 69.80 -18.13 59.58
CA THR A 16 68.79 -19.16 59.30
C THR A 16 68.95 -19.65 57.88
N LYS A 17 69.89 -20.57 57.69
CA LYS A 17 69.97 -21.42 56.49
C LYS A 17 68.88 -22.48 56.57
N THR A 18 67.74 -22.22 55.95
CA THR A 18 66.74 -23.25 55.67
C THR A 18 66.68 -23.42 54.16
N ALA A 19 67.10 -24.60 53.71
CA ALA A 19 66.99 -25.04 52.32
C ALA A 19 65.50 -25.09 51.94
N GLN A 20 65.09 -24.27 50.97
CA GLN A 20 63.79 -24.37 50.35
C GLN A 20 64.01 -24.80 48.89
N LYS A 21 63.63 -26.05 48.64
CA LYS A 21 63.59 -26.71 47.34
C LYS A 21 62.83 -25.87 46.32
N ASP A 22 63.33 -25.92 45.10
CA ASP A 22 62.74 -25.45 43.85
C ASP A 22 61.22 -25.62 43.78
N ASN A 23 60.51 -24.49 43.69
CA ASN A 23 59.08 -24.39 43.34
C ASN A 23 58.87 -23.17 42.41
N SER A 24 59.82 -22.89 41.52
CA SER A 24 59.74 -21.74 40.60
C SER A 24 58.95 -22.01 39.32
N ASP A 25 58.70 -23.28 38.97
CA ASP A 25 58.02 -23.64 37.72
C ASP A 25 56.48 -23.54 37.78
N ASP A 26 55.87 -23.67 38.97
CA ASP A 26 54.39 -23.65 39.14
C ASP A 26 53.80 -22.23 39.27
N MET A 27 54.65 -21.20 39.46
CA MET A 27 54.20 -19.81 39.59
C MET A 27 54.07 -19.06 38.27
N ILE A 28 54.76 -19.51 37.21
CA ILE A 28 54.71 -18.86 35.89
C ILE A 28 53.36 -19.12 35.21
N ASP A 29 52.82 -20.34 35.34
CA ASP A 29 51.57 -20.76 34.69
C ASP A 29 50.32 -20.03 35.22
N LYS A 30 50.27 -19.77 36.54
CA LYS A 30 49.20 -18.94 37.14
C LYS A 30 49.30 -17.46 36.75
N SER A 31 50.50 -16.95 36.47
CA SER A 31 50.71 -15.54 36.13
C SER A 31 50.34 -15.25 34.68
N THR A 32 50.68 -16.16 33.75
CA THR A 32 50.28 -16.08 32.33
C THR A 32 48.77 -16.19 32.18
N MET A 33 48.13 -17.11 32.91
CA MET A 33 46.68 -17.33 32.88
C MET A 33 45.89 -16.12 33.42
N LYS A 34 46.37 -15.44 34.48
CA LYS A 34 45.77 -14.19 34.98
C LYS A 34 45.91 -13.01 34.01
N ARG A 35 47.04 -12.91 33.29
CA ARG A 35 47.28 -11.86 32.31
C ARG A 35 46.38 -12.01 31.09
N GLU A 36 46.20 -13.24 30.59
CA GLU A 36 45.29 -13.53 29.47
C GLU A 36 43.84 -13.25 29.85
N GLN A 37 43.40 -13.65 31.04
CA GLN A 37 42.02 -13.40 31.50
C GLN A 37 41.73 -11.90 31.65
N SER A 38 42.70 -11.10 32.13
CA SER A 38 42.56 -9.64 32.22
C SER A 38 42.48 -8.96 30.84
N ASN A 39 43.24 -9.45 29.86
CA ASN A 39 43.18 -8.94 28.49
C ASN A 39 41.85 -9.29 27.81
N GLN A 40 41.34 -10.50 28.04
CA GLN A 40 40.07 -10.97 27.48
C GLN A 40 38.86 -10.17 28.01
N ILE A 41 38.85 -9.84 29.31
CA ILE A 41 37.79 -9.01 29.93
C ILE A 41 37.82 -7.57 29.40
N THR A 42 38.99 -7.02 29.12
CA THR A 42 39.14 -5.64 28.63
C THR A 42 38.78 -5.53 27.14
N GLN A 43 39.06 -6.58 26.36
CA GLN A 43 38.74 -6.64 24.94
C GLN A 43 37.23 -6.81 24.68
N ALA A 44 36.56 -7.69 25.42
CA ALA A 44 35.11 -7.87 25.32
C ALA A 44 34.32 -6.60 25.68
N SER A 45 34.74 -5.87 26.72
CA SER A 45 34.11 -4.61 27.14
C SER A 45 34.25 -3.48 26.11
N SER A 46 35.33 -3.48 25.32
CA SER A 46 35.58 -2.49 24.26
C SER A 46 34.75 -2.76 23.00
N GLU A 47 34.60 -4.04 22.65
CA GLU A 47 33.85 -4.48 21.48
C GLU A 47 32.35 -4.24 21.66
N ASP A 48 31.81 -4.50 22.86
CA ASP A 48 30.40 -4.23 23.19
C ASP A 48 30.06 -2.74 23.17
N GLN A 49 30.98 -1.89 23.64
CA GLN A 49 30.81 -0.43 23.62
C GLN A 49 30.78 0.12 22.18
N HIS A 50 31.65 -0.40 21.30
CA HIS A 50 31.66 -0.03 19.89
C HIS A 50 30.39 -0.50 19.16
N ASN A 51 29.90 -1.70 19.47
CA ASN A 51 28.66 -2.24 18.91
C ASN A 51 27.44 -1.36 19.26
N TYR A 52 27.35 -0.88 20.51
CA TYR A 52 26.27 0.03 20.92
C TYR A 52 26.32 1.36 20.18
N GLU A 53 27.51 1.92 19.97
CA GLU A 53 27.69 3.18 19.23
C GLU A 53 27.26 3.06 17.77
N VAL A 54 27.63 1.96 17.10
CA VAL A 54 27.21 1.69 15.71
C VAL A 54 25.69 1.54 15.62
N GLN A 55 25.08 0.76 16.51
CA GLN A 55 23.61 0.58 16.53
C GLN A 55 22.87 1.89 16.81
N TYR A 56 23.38 2.71 17.74
CA TYR A 56 22.80 4.01 18.03
C TYR A 56 22.86 4.96 16.82
N LEU A 57 24.00 5.01 16.13
CA LEU A 57 24.17 5.83 14.93
C LEU A 57 23.25 5.33 13.79
N GLN A 58 23.13 4.03 13.62
CA GLN A 58 22.23 3.42 12.65
C GLN A 58 20.76 3.77 12.93
N ALA A 59 20.31 3.58 14.17
CA ALA A 59 18.95 3.91 14.59
C ALA A 59 18.64 5.41 14.41
N LYS A 60 19.63 6.28 14.67
CA LYS A 60 19.48 7.72 14.46
C LYS A 60 19.29 8.08 12.98
N GLU A 61 20.02 7.44 12.08
CA GLU A 61 19.85 7.65 10.64
C GLU A 61 18.51 7.09 10.14
N GLU A 62 18.10 5.93 10.64
CA GLU A 62 16.80 5.33 10.31
C GLU A 62 15.63 6.23 10.76
N ILE A 63 15.68 6.77 11.98
CA ILE A 63 14.69 7.73 12.48
C ILE A 63 14.60 8.93 11.53
N LYS A 64 15.74 9.47 11.09
CA LYS A 64 15.78 10.61 10.17
C LYS A 64 15.18 10.28 8.81
N GLN A 65 15.45 9.09 8.27
CA GLN A 65 14.86 8.63 7.01
C GLN A 65 13.36 8.41 7.13
N LEU A 66 12.90 7.78 8.22
CA LEU A 66 11.48 7.59 8.49
C LEU A 66 10.77 8.93 8.63
N GLN A 67 11.38 9.90 9.29
CA GLN A 67 10.81 11.23 9.45
C GLN A 67 10.64 11.96 8.11
N HIS A 68 11.65 11.93 7.24
CA HIS A 68 11.53 12.46 5.89
C HIS A 68 10.43 11.75 5.08
N LYS A 69 10.26 10.43 5.26
CA LYS A 69 9.22 9.67 4.58
C LYS A 69 7.82 10.05 5.09
N VAL A 70 7.66 10.30 6.39
CA VAL A 70 6.42 10.79 6.97
C VAL A 70 6.08 12.17 6.40
N ASP A 71 7.03 13.10 6.38
CA ASP A 71 6.83 14.44 5.82
C ASP A 71 6.39 14.37 4.34
N SER A 72 7.07 13.55 3.53
CA SER A 72 6.71 13.35 2.12
C SER A 72 5.30 12.76 1.94
N LEU A 73 4.89 11.83 2.80
CA LEU A 73 3.54 11.23 2.73
C LEU A 73 2.46 12.22 3.19
N GLU A 74 2.76 13.09 4.15
CA GLU A 74 1.87 14.16 4.60
C GLU A 74 1.60 15.17 3.47
N ASP A 75 2.65 15.52 2.70
CA ASP A 75 2.55 16.37 1.52
C ASP A 75 1.69 15.73 0.42
N GLU A 76 1.95 14.46 0.07
CA GLU A 76 1.16 13.72 -0.92
C GLU A 76 -0.31 13.62 -0.50
N LYS A 77 -0.58 13.33 0.78
CA LYS A 77 -1.94 13.29 1.33
C LYS A 77 -2.64 14.64 1.21
N SER A 78 -1.95 15.73 1.50
CA SER A 78 -2.50 17.09 1.38
C SER A 78 -2.80 17.46 -0.07
N ASN A 79 -1.92 17.08 -1.00
CA ASN A 79 -2.14 17.26 -2.43
C ASN A 79 -3.33 16.44 -2.93
N LEU A 80 -3.43 15.17 -2.52
CA LEU A 80 -4.52 14.29 -2.90
C LEU A 80 -5.86 14.79 -2.35
N LEU A 81 -5.89 15.25 -1.10
CA LEU A 81 -7.09 15.84 -0.48
C LEU A 81 -7.59 17.03 -1.31
N THR A 82 -6.68 17.92 -1.70
CA THR A 82 -6.99 19.09 -2.55
C THR A 82 -7.57 18.67 -3.91
N CYS A 83 -6.99 17.63 -4.54
CA CYS A 83 -7.47 17.09 -5.81
C CYS A 83 -8.87 16.45 -5.68
N CYS A 84 -9.13 15.72 -4.59
CA CYS A 84 -10.44 15.16 -4.31
C CYS A 84 -11.50 16.26 -4.12
N GLU A 85 -11.17 17.34 -3.41
CA GLU A 85 -12.07 18.49 -3.23
C GLU A 85 -12.39 19.20 -4.55
N SER A 86 -11.43 19.36 -5.46
CA SER A 86 -11.70 19.94 -6.78
C SER A 86 -12.60 19.04 -7.62
N LEU A 87 -12.30 17.74 -7.69
CA LEU A 87 -13.13 16.78 -8.42
C LEU A 87 -14.56 16.72 -7.88
N GLN A 88 -14.73 16.82 -6.56
CA GLN A 88 -16.06 16.88 -5.96
C GLN A 88 -16.84 18.11 -6.44
N LYS A 89 -16.20 19.28 -6.51
CA LYS A 89 -16.83 20.51 -7.02
C LYS A 89 -17.23 20.35 -8.49
N ASP A 90 -16.37 19.79 -9.32
CA ASP A 90 -16.65 19.57 -10.74
C ASP A 90 -17.85 18.62 -10.93
N LEU A 91 -17.94 17.56 -10.13
CA LEU A 91 -19.08 16.64 -10.15
C LEU A 91 -20.40 17.32 -9.73
N GLU A 92 -20.37 18.19 -8.73
CA GLU A 92 -21.53 18.98 -8.31
C GLU A 92 -21.96 20.00 -9.38
N GLU A 93 -21.01 20.59 -10.10
CA GLU A 93 -21.27 21.48 -11.23
C GLU A 93 -21.92 20.73 -12.40
N ILE A 94 -21.33 19.61 -12.83
CA ILE A 94 -21.88 18.77 -13.90
C ILE A 94 -23.30 18.29 -13.55
N LYS A 95 -23.55 17.95 -12.28
CA LYS A 95 -24.89 17.56 -11.82
C LYS A 95 -25.90 18.69 -11.97
N ARG A 96 -25.51 19.93 -11.64
CA ARG A 96 -26.35 21.12 -11.78
C ARG A 96 -26.63 21.46 -13.24
N GLU A 97 -25.61 21.34 -14.11
CA GLU A 97 -25.77 21.57 -15.55
C GLU A 97 -26.71 20.55 -16.19
N ASN A 98 -26.59 19.26 -15.84
CA ASN A 98 -27.49 18.22 -16.32
C ASN A 98 -28.95 18.48 -15.93
N GLU A 99 -29.20 18.94 -14.70
CA GLU A 99 -30.55 19.33 -14.26
C GLU A 99 -31.08 20.52 -15.07
N LYS A 100 -30.25 21.54 -15.30
CA LYS A 100 -30.61 22.72 -16.11
C LYS A 100 -30.94 22.35 -17.56
N VAL A 101 -30.15 21.48 -18.18
CA VAL A 101 -30.42 20.99 -19.55
C VAL A 101 -31.73 20.21 -19.59
N LYS A 102 -31.99 19.35 -18.60
CA LYS A 102 -33.23 18.57 -18.53
C LYS A 102 -34.48 19.47 -18.48
N VAL A 103 -34.46 20.54 -17.70
CA VAL A 103 -35.58 21.49 -17.62
C VAL A 103 -35.80 22.23 -18.95
N SER A 104 -34.75 22.52 -19.72
CA SER A 104 -34.89 23.19 -21.02
C SER A 104 -35.49 22.31 -22.14
N VAL A 105 -35.36 20.98 -22.04
CA VAL A 105 -35.97 20.04 -23.00
C VAL A 105 -37.47 19.88 -22.73
N GLU A 106 -37.89 20.01 -21.48
CA GLU A 106 -39.30 19.86 -21.08
C GLU A 106 -40.14 21.11 -21.41
N ASP A 107 -39.54 22.30 -21.47
CA ASP A 107 -40.26 23.57 -21.74
C ASP A 107 -40.41 23.90 -23.25
N GLN A 108 -39.69 23.21 -24.15
CA GLN A 108 -39.88 23.34 -25.61
C GLN A 108 -40.92 22.36 -26.21
N GLY A 109 -41.56 21.52 -25.38
CA GLY A 109 -42.54 20.51 -25.82
C GLY A 109 -43.96 21.02 -26.10
N VAL A 110 -44.24 22.32 -25.99
CA VAL A 110 -45.60 22.87 -26.14
C VAL A 110 -45.64 24.06 -27.10
N GLN A 111 -45.25 23.87 -28.36
CA GLN A 111 -45.80 24.68 -29.48
C GLN A 111 -45.43 24.11 -30.85
N THR A 112 -46.23 23.17 -31.36
CA THR A 112 -46.54 23.13 -32.80
C THR A 112 -48.03 22.85 -32.95
N ASP A 113 -48.75 23.94 -33.19
CA ASP A 113 -50.15 23.99 -33.61
C ASP A 113 -50.40 23.16 -34.87
N PHE A 114 -51.40 22.28 -34.86
CA PHE A 114 -52.30 22.13 -36.02
C PHE A 114 -53.70 21.68 -35.56
N PRO A 115 -54.77 22.37 -36.02
CA PRO A 115 -56.15 21.99 -35.73
C PRO A 115 -56.51 20.74 -36.55
N ILE A 116 -56.95 19.69 -35.85
CA ILE A 116 -57.53 18.49 -36.46
C ILE A 116 -58.91 18.88 -36.99
N SER A 117 -59.01 19.25 -38.27
CA SER A 117 -60.30 19.45 -38.93
C SER A 117 -60.94 18.09 -39.21
N SER A 118 -62.11 17.87 -38.63
CA SER A 118 -63.01 16.76 -38.92
C SER A 118 -63.45 16.79 -40.39
N HIS A 119 -63.38 15.65 -41.08
CA HIS A 119 -64.20 15.40 -42.26
C HIS A 119 -64.59 13.92 -42.29
N GLU A 120 -65.90 13.70 -42.29
CA GLU A 120 -66.57 12.41 -42.36
C GLU A 120 -66.37 11.72 -43.72
N GLU A 121 -66.47 10.38 -43.67
CA GLU A 121 -67.14 9.48 -44.63
C GLU A 121 -67.09 9.78 -46.15
N SER A 122 -66.50 8.85 -46.92
CA SER A 122 -67.23 8.13 -47.98
C SER A 122 -66.36 7.07 -48.68
N ALA A 123 -66.98 5.90 -48.90
CA ALA A 123 -66.47 4.75 -49.62
C ALA A 123 -66.42 4.97 -51.14
N ALA A 124 -65.50 4.27 -51.82
CA ALA A 124 -65.78 3.36 -52.96
C ALA A 124 -64.48 3.06 -53.73
N ALA A 125 -64.31 1.78 -54.04
CA ALA A 125 -63.31 1.26 -54.94
C ALA A 125 -63.48 1.79 -56.38
N SER A 126 -62.37 1.87 -57.12
CA SER A 126 -62.15 1.15 -58.39
C SER A 126 -61.18 1.89 -59.32
N ALA A 127 -60.22 1.12 -59.85
CA ALA A 127 -59.52 1.27 -61.13
C ALA A 127 -58.62 2.51 -61.33
N GLU A 128 -57.53 2.52 -62.10
CA GLU A 128 -56.72 1.54 -62.84
C GLU A 128 -55.48 2.32 -63.32
N ALA A 129 -54.39 1.59 -63.56
CA ALA A 129 -53.37 1.82 -64.59
C ALA A 129 -52.40 3.04 -64.53
N SER A 130 -51.11 2.70 -64.60
CA SER A 130 -50.15 3.11 -65.64
C SER A 130 -48.80 3.65 -65.12
N ASN A 131 -47.86 2.72 -65.04
CA ASN A 131 -46.59 2.62 -65.80
C ASN A 131 -45.63 3.81 -65.95
N SER A 132 -44.34 3.41 -65.96
CA SER A 132 -43.16 4.03 -66.57
C SER A 132 -42.47 5.10 -65.70
N GLY A 133 -41.29 4.89 -65.13
CA GLY A 133 -40.08 4.32 -65.72
C GLY A 133 -39.32 5.43 -66.46
N THR A 134 -38.22 5.94 -65.88
CA THR A 134 -37.07 6.52 -66.61
C THR A 134 -35.87 6.69 -65.66
N VAL A 135 -34.79 6.04 -66.07
CA VAL A 135 -33.40 6.10 -65.60
C VAL A 135 -32.79 7.49 -65.87
N ARG A 136 -31.98 8.03 -64.95
CA ARG A 136 -30.79 8.81 -65.30
C ARG A 136 -29.83 9.05 -64.13
N ASP A 137 -28.59 8.63 -64.37
CA ASP A 137 -27.40 8.83 -63.55
C ASP A 137 -26.86 10.27 -63.59
N SER A 138 -26.07 10.61 -62.56
CA SER A 138 -24.85 11.46 -62.58
C SER A 138 -24.85 12.72 -61.67
N HIS A 139 -24.18 12.56 -60.51
CA HIS A 139 -23.24 13.45 -59.80
C HIS A 139 -23.46 14.98 -59.71
N PHE A 140 -23.67 15.51 -58.49
CA PHE A 140 -22.65 16.09 -57.56
C PHE A 140 -23.34 17.09 -56.59
N GLY A 141 -23.16 16.95 -55.27
CA GLY A 141 -23.49 18.02 -54.30
C GLY A 141 -24.24 17.60 -53.02
N THR A 142 -23.48 17.36 -51.95
CA THR A 142 -23.77 17.58 -50.51
C THR A 142 -25.22 17.88 -50.06
N GLN A 143 -25.82 16.99 -49.25
CA GLN A 143 -26.32 17.27 -47.89
C GLN A 143 -27.00 16.04 -47.26
N GLN A 144 -26.53 15.70 -46.06
CA GLN A 144 -27.24 15.19 -44.88
C GLN A 144 -28.62 14.52 -45.07
N HIS A 145 -28.71 13.23 -44.74
CA HIS A 145 -29.67 12.74 -43.75
C HIS A 145 -29.34 11.31 -43.30
N GLU A 146 -29.35 11.12 -41.99
CA GLU A 146 -29.24 9.86 -41.29
C GLU A 146 -30.32 8.88 -41.75
N THR A 147 -29.88 7.70 -42.22
CA THR A 147 -30.74 6.52 -42.26
C THR A 147 -30.48 5.73 -41.00
N GLN A 148 -31.57 5.48 -40.29
CA GLN A 148 -31.70 4.67 -39.09
C GLN A 148 -30.80 3.43 -39.11
N GLU A 149 -29.82 3.40 -38.20
CA GLU A 149 -29.36 2.15 -37.62
C GLU A 149 -29.57 2.24 -36.11
N LYS A 150 -30.69 1.64 -35.68
CA LYS A 150 -31.06 1.31 -34.31
C LYS A 150 -29.84 0.84 -33.51
N PRO A 151 -29.35 1.57 -32.48
CA PRO A 151 -28.70 0.93 -31.37
C PRO A 151 -29.81 0.49 -30.41
N GLU A 152 -30.05 -0.81 -30.47
CA GLU A 152 -30.79 -1.58 -29.50
C GLU A 152 -30.51 -1.11 -28.07
N CYS A 153 -31.53 -0.57 -27.39
CA CYS A 153 -31.48 -0.28 -25.95
C CYS A 153 -31.23 -1.59 -25.19
N ARG A 154 -29.96 -1.93 -24.98
CA ARG A 154 -29.53 -3.01 -24.07
C ARG A 154 -29.44 -2.44 -22.66
N GLU A 155 -30.60 -2.14 -22.10
CA GLU A 155 -30.79 -1.64 -20.74
C GLU A 155 -30.84 -2.79 -19.74
N GLY A 156 -29.72 -3.53 -19.62
CA GLY A 156 -29.61 -4.67 -18.69
C GLY A 156 -28.22 -4.89 -18.09
N ASN A 157 -27.23 -4.05 -18.44
CA ASN A 157 -25.82 -4.33 -18.15
C ASN A 157 -25.19 -3.42 -17.08
N SER A 158 -25.82 -2.30 -16.73
CA SER A 158 -25.22 -1.28 -15.85
C SER A 158 -25.05 -1.76 -14.41
N ASN A 159 -26.04 -2.49 -13.87
CA ASN A 159 -26.00 -2.96 -12.48
C ASN A 159 -24.98 -4.09 -12.28
N THR A 160 -24.93 -5.09 -13.15
CA THR A 160 -23.95 -6.19 -13.04
C THR A 160 -22.51 -5.70 -13.22
N GLN A 161 -22.28 -4.76 -14.14
CA GLN A 161 -20.97 -4.14 -14.34
C GLN A 161 -20.51 -3.31 -13.13
N THR A 162 -21.44 -2.62 -12.45
CA THR A 162 -21.10 -1.87 -11.23
C THR A 162 -20.80 -2.81 -10.05
N TYR A 163 -21.54 -3.93 -9.91
CA TYR A 163 -21.21 -4.95 -8.90
C TYR A 163 -19.84 -5.59 -9.15
N SER A 164 -19.50 -5.94 -10.39
CA SER A 164 -18.18 -6.53 -10.69
C SER A 164 -17.03 -5.57 -10.40
N LEU A 165 -17.20 -4.28 -10.69
CA LEU A 165 -16.19 -3.26 -10.38
C LEU A 165 -16.02 -3.09 -8.87
N ARG A 166 -17.12 -3.04 -8.10
CA ARG A 166 -17.06 -2.96 -6.64
C ARG A 166 -16.43 -4.21 -6.01
N LEU A 167 -16.73 -5.39 -6.54
CA LEU A 167 -16.13 -6.65 -6.06
C LEU A 167 -14.62 -6.67 -6.33
N ARG A 168 -14.20 -6.25 -7.53
CA ARG A 168 -12.77 -6.11 -7.87
C ARG A 168 -12.08 -5.14 -6.91
N GLU A 169 -12.70 -4.00 -6.63
CA GLU A 169 -12.16 -3.01 -5.69
C GLU A 169 -12.04 -3.58 -4.26
N LEU A 170 -13.05 -4.31 -3.80
CA LEU A 170 -13.02 -4.99 -2.51
C LEU A 170 -11.86 -5.99 -2.44
N ARG A 171 -11.72 -6.85 -3.46
CA ARG A 171 -10.63 -7.82 -3.56
C ARG A 171 -9.25 -7.14 -3.56
N GLN A 172 -9.10 -5.99 -4.21
CA GLN A 172 -7.86 -5.20 -4.15
C GLN A 172 -7.54 -4.71 -2.73
N ARG A 173 -8.55 -4.22 -2.00
CA ARG A 173 -8.38 -3.76 -0.62
C ARG A 173 -8.02 -4.93 0.31
N VAL A 174 -8.70 -6.05 0.17
CA VAL A 174 -8.40 -7.29 0.91
C VAL A 174 -6.98 -7.76 0.60
N ALA A 175 -6.58 -7.81 -0.68
CA ALA A 175 -5.24 -8.22 -1.08
C ALA A 175 -4.14 -7.38 -0.41
N ARG A 176 -4.32 -6.06 -0.34
CA ARG A 176 -3.38 -5.16 0.36
C ARG A 176 -3.27 -5.47 1.84
N LEU A 177 -4.38 -5.82 2.50
CA LEU A 177 -4.36 -6.28 3.89
C LEU A 177 -3.70 -7.66 4.02
N LEU A 178 -3.95 -8.56 3.08
CA LEU A 178 -3.37 -9.90 3.05
C LEU A 178 -1.84 -9.86 2.96
N VAL A 179 -1.23 -8.88 2.30
CA VAL A 179 0.25 -8.74 2.29
C VAL A 179 0.84 -8.60 3.70
N ILE A 180 0.08 -8.06 4.66
CA ILE A 180 0.55 -7.90 6.05
C ILE A 180 0.69 -9.27 6.73
N VAL A 181 -0.22 -10.19 6.43
CA VAL A 181 -0.26 -11.55 7.00
C VAL A 181 0.47 -12.58 6.14
N VAL A 182 0.55 -12.35 4.84
CA VAL A 182 1.27 -13.17 3.84
C VAL A 182 2.21 -12.27 3.04
N PRO A 183 3.42 -11.97 3.57
CA PRO A 183 4.35 -11.03 2.93
C PRO A 183 4.88 -11.48 1.57
N THR A 184 4.77 -12.77 1.26
CA THR A 184 5.15 -13.35 -0.03
C THR A 184 4.10 -13.14 -1.12
N LEU A 185 2.95 -12.55 -0.78
CA LEU A 185 1.87 -12.29 -1.73
C LEU A 185 2.27 -11.16 -2.70
N ASP A 186 2.53 -11.52 -3.95
CA ASP A 186 2.88 -10.55 -5.01
C ASP A 186 1.64 -9.95 -5.66
N LEU A 187 1.27 -8.73 -5.23
CA LEU A 187 0.13 -7.97 -5.76
C LEU A 187 0.24 -7.62 -7.25
N GLN A 188 1.44 -7.60 -7.84
CA GLN A 188 1.61 -7.30 -9.27
C GLN A 188 1.17 -8.45 -10.16
N GLN A 189 1.22 -9.69 -9.66
CA GLN A 189 0.84 -10.88 -10.42
C GLN A 189 -0.62 -11.30 -10.20
N MET A 190 -1.35 -10.61 -9.32
CA MET A 190 -2.72 -11.00 -8.95
C MET A 190 -3.78 -10.49 -9.93
N ASN A 191 -4.67 -11.39 -10.32
CA ASN A 191 -5.90 -11.06 -11.03
C ASN A 191 -7.08 -10.91 -10.06
N TYR A 192 -7.55 -9.68 -9.86
CA TYR A 192 -8.64 -9.34 -8.93
C TYR A 192 -10.05 -9.68 -9.44
N ASP A 193 -10.17 -10.13 -10.70
CA ASP A 193 -11.45 -10.62 -11.23
C ASP A 193 -11.76 -12.06 -10.81
N CYS A 194 -10.75 -12.80 -10.34
CA CYS A 194 -10.86 -14.19 -9.92
C CYS A 194 -11.01 -14.34 -8.39
N GLU A 195 -11.35 -15.55 -7.95
CA GLU A 195 -11.60 -15.92 -6.55
C GLU A 195 -10.32 -16.18 -5.74
N VAL A 196 -9.14 -16.03 -6.34
CA VAL A 196 -7.84 -16.31 -5.70
C VAL A 196 -7.66 -15.54 -4.38
N ILE A 197 -8.10 -14.27 -4.33
CA ILE A 197 -8.06 -13.47 -3.10
C ILE A 197 -8.97 -14.08 -2.02
N ASP A 198 -10.13 -14.58 -2.41
CA ASP A 198 -11.12 -15.16 -1.49
C ASP A 198 -10.61 -16.51 -0.94
N GLU A 199 -9.93 -17.30 -1.77
CA GLU A 199 -9.26 -18.55 -1.38
C GLU A 199 -8.13 -18.30 -0.37
N ILE A 200 -7.22 -17.37 -0.67
CA ILE A 200 -6.11 -17.00 0.23
C ILE A 200 -6.66 -16.44 1.55
N LEU A 201 -7.68 -15.58 1.48
CA LEU A 201 -8.32 -15.06 2.68
C LEU A 201 -8.92 -16.18 3.54
N THR A 202 -9.54 -17.17 2.90
CA THR A 202 -10.10 -18.34 3.60
C THR A 202 -9.00 -19.17 4.26
N GLU A 203 -7.90 -19.43 3.55
CA GLU A 203 -6.74 -20.15 4.09
C GLU A 203 -6.15 -19.44 5.30
N VAL A 204 -5.90 -18.13 5.19
CA VAL A 204 -5.42 -17.30 6.30
C VAL A 204 -6.38 -17.34 7.49
N ILE A 205 -7.69 -17.22 7.26
CA ILE A 205 -8.69 -17.29 8.33
C ILE A 205 -8.65 -18.66 9.04
N ASN A 206 -8.50 -19.75 8.30
CA ASN A 206 -8.41 -21.09 8.88
C ASN A 206 -7.11 -21.30 9.66
N GLU A 207 -6.02 -20.67 9.24
CA GLU A 207 -4.73 -20.72 9.95
C GLU A 207 -4.79 -19.96 11.29
N ILE A 208 -5.40 -18.76 11.30
CA ILE A 208 -5.51 -17.94 12.52
C ILE A 208 -6.66 -18.38 13.45
N SER A 209 -7.66 -19.08 12.91
CA SER A 209 -8.75 -19.68 13.68
C SER A 209 -8.78 -21.18 13.45
N PRO A 210 -7.81 -21.93 14.03
CA PRO A 210 -7.88 -23.37 13.99
C PRO A 210 -9.20 -23.75 14.65
N THR A 211 -10.13 -24.27 13.85
CA THR A 211 -11.37 -24.81 14.36
C THR A 211 -10.97 -25.95 15.26
N GLU A 212 -11.11 -25.71 16.56
CA GLU A 212 -10.94 -26.65 17.66
C GLU A 212 -11.86 -27.84 17.42
N THR A 213 -11.40 -28.76 16.58
CA THR A 213 -12.07 -30.01 16.26
C THR A 213 -11.06 -31.12 16.44
N ALA A 214 -11.32 -31.88 17.50
CA ALA A 214 -10.75 -33.19 17.83
C ALA A 214 -9.31 -33.22 18.34
N SER A 215 -9.18 -32.94 19.65
CA SER A 215 -8.57 -33.94 20.53
C SER A 215 -9.29 -35.28 20.32
N THR A 216 -8.57 -36.28 19.83
CA THR A 216 -8.78 -37.70 20.16
C THR A 216 -7.45 -38.42 20.09
#